data_AF-A0A8T4ZL03-F1
#
_entry.id   AF-A0A8T4ZL03-F1
#
_cell.length_a   1.000
_cell.length_b   1.000
_cell.length_c   1.000
_cell.angle_alpha   90.00
_cell.angle_beta   90.00
_cell.angle_gamma   90.00
#
_symmetry.space_group_name_H-M   'P 1'
#
loop_
_entity.id
_entity.type
_entity.pdbx_description
1 polymer ?
#
loop_
_entity_poly.entity_id
_entity_poly.type
_entity_poly.pdbx_seq_one_letter_code
_entity_poly.pdbx_strand_id
1 'polypeptide(L)'
;MGFEEILNLILESKSFLEDYRMYGRMVQEAIDALDRVETLVSNPEGGGLKEALSIVATLRQRMEPYKDFVPTLAEKIEGLHSRLKDLAE
;
A
#
# COMPACT_ATOMS: atom_id res chain seq x y z
N MET A 1 14.03 -2.68 -11.92
CA MET A 1 12.70 -3.29 -12.16
C MET A 1 11.76 -3.27 -10.95
N GLY A 2 12.23 -3.10 -9.70
CA GLY A 2 11.33 -3.14 -8.52
C GLY A 2 10.37 -1.94 -8.34
N PHE A 3 10.75 -0.73 -8.75
CA PHE A 3 9.93 0.47 -8.52
C PHE A 3 8.63 0.53 -9.35
N GLU A 4 8.68 0.15 -10.63
CA GLU A 4 7.49 0.14 -11.49
C GLU A 4 6.45 -0.88 -11.01
N GLU A 5 6.89 -2.03 -10.49
CA GLU A 5 5.98 -3.01 -9.89
C GLU A 5 5.32 -2.48 -8.62
N ILE A 6 6.06 -1.76 -7.77
CA ILE A 6 5.51 -1.13 -6.56
C ILE A 6 4.45 -0.08 -6.94
N LEU A 7 4.75 0.77 -7.92
CA LEU A 7 3.79 1.78 -8.41
C LEU A 7 2.53 1.12 -9.00
N ASN A 8 2.68 0.05 -9.77
CA ASN A 8 1.55 -0.70 -10.30
C ASN A 8 0.69 -1.30 -9.16
N LEU A 9 1.30 -1.91 -8.15
CA LEU A 9 0.58 -2.45 -6.99
C LEU A 9 -0.17 -1.37 -6.22
N ILE A 10 0.41 -0.17 -6.09
CA ILE A 10 -0.25 0.98 -5.46
C ILE A 10 -1.46 1.40 -6.26
N LEU A 11 -1.30 1.65 -7.57
CA LEU A 11 -2.39 2.06 -8.46
C LEU A 11 -3.53 1.03 -8.46
N GLU A 12 -3.18 -0.24 -8.55
CA GLU A 12 -4.13 -1.34 -8.51
C GLU A 12 -4.86 -1.47 -7.16
N SER A 13 -4.19 -1.19 -6.05
CA SER A 13 -4.79 -1.19 -4.71
C SER A 13 -5.72 0.00 -4.52
N LYS A 14 -5.32 1.19 -4.99
CA LYS A 14 -6.15 2.41 -4.97
C LYS A 14 -7.40 2.23 -5.84
N SER A 15 -7.23 1.72 -7.06
CA SER A 15 -8.36 1.46 -7.96
C SER A 15 -9.34 0.44 -7.36
N PHE A 16 -8.84 -0.60 -6.70
CA PHE A 16 -9.69 -1.55 -5.98
C PHE A 16 -10.45 -0.85 -4.86
N LEU A 17 -9.79 -0.02 -4.05
CA LEU A 17 -10.42 0.68 -2.92
C LEU A 17 -11.44 1.74 -3.34
N GLU A 18 -11.31 2.36 -4.51
CA GLU A 18 -12.29 3.35 -5.01
C GLU A 18 -13.70 2.76 -5.15
N ASP A 19 -13.84 1.49 -5.59
CA ASP A 19 -15.13 0.78 -5.59
C ASP A 19 -15.73 0.61 -4.19
N TYR A 20 -14.89 0.64 -3.15
CA TYR A 20 -15.28 0.53 -1.75
C TYR A 20 -15.35 1.89 -1.04
N ARG A 21 -15.26 3.00 -1.77
CA ARG A 21 -15.25 4.34 -1.14
C ARG A 21 -16.53 4.62 -0.33
N MET A 22 -17.64 3.98 -0.69
CA MET A 22 -18.91 4.02 0.06
C MET A 22 -18.83 3.46 1.48
N TYR A 23 -17.83 2.60 1.80
CA TYR A 23 -17.62 2.06 3.14
C TYR A 23 -17.01 3.08 4.12
N GLY A 24 -16.78 4.32 3.65
CA GLY A 24 -16.55 5.48 4.49
C GLY A 24 -15.08 5.74 4.79
N ARG A 25 -14.83 6.39 5.92
CA ARG A 25 -13.53 7.01 6.23
C ARG A 25 -12.35 6.05 6.19
N MET A 26 -12.57 4.79 6.59
CA MET A 26 -11.52 3.77 6.62
C MET A 26 -10.92 3.50 5.23
N VAL A 27 -11.76 3.49 4.19
CA VAL A 27 -11.30 3.27 2.81
C VAL A 27 -10.57 4.51 2.29
N GLN A 28 -11.09 5.70 2.56
CA GLN A 28 -10.40 6.95 2.22
C GLN A 28 -9.02 7.03 2.88
N GLU A 29 -8.90 6.69 4.18
CA GLU A 29 -7.63 6.64 4.89
C GLU A 29 -6.64 5.65 4.27
N ALA A 30 -7.12 4.51 3.76
CA ALA A 30 -6.29 3.54 3.06
C ALA A 30 -5.77 4.08 1.72
N ILE A 31 -6.61 4.78 0.96
CA ILE A 31 -6.24 5.42 -0.30
C ILE A 31 -5.22 6.54 -0.05
N ASP A 32 -5.46 7.41 0.94
CA ASP A 32 -4.55 8.50 1.30
C ASP A 32 -3.17 7.97 1.75
N ALA A 33 -3.17 6.84 2.48
CA ALA A 33 -1.94 6.17 2.88
C ALA A 33 -1.16 5.62 1.66
N LEU A 34 -1.86 5.04 0.68
CA LEU A 34 -1.26 4.56 -0.56
C LEU A 34 -0.70 5.72 -1.42
N ASP A 35 -1.38 6.86 -1.48
CA ASP A 35 -0.88 8.09 -2.14
C ASP A 35 0.41 8.60 -1.48
N ARG A 36 0.48 8.55 -0.14
CA ARG A 36 1.72 8.89 0.59
C ARG A 36 2.84 7.91 0.25
N VAL A 37 2.55 6.61 0.19
CA VAL A 37 3.55 5.59 -0.19
C VAL A 37 4.05 5.83 -1.62
N GLU A 38 3.16 6.13 -2.56
CA GLU A 38 3.53 6.47 -3.95
C GLU A 38 4.50 7.67 -4.01
N THR A 39 4.20 8.72 -3.24
CA THR A 39 5.07 9.91 -3.16
C THR A 39 6.46 9.55 -2.63
N LEU A 40 6.52 8.77 -1.54
CA LEU A 40 7.77 8.36 -0.89
C LEU A 40 8.60 7.41 -1.74
N VAL A 41 7.95 6.54 -2.52
CA VAL A 41 8.61 5.60 -3.44
C VAL A 41 9.09 6.32 -4.69
N SER A 42 8.35 7.31 -5.18
CA SER A 42 8.74 8.13 -6.34
C SER A 42 9.90 9.07 -6.04
N ASN A 43 10.07 9.46 -4.78
CA ASN A 43 11.24 10.23 -4.32
C ASN A 43 11.86 9.61 -3.06
N PRO A 44 12.67 8.53 -3.19
CA PRO A 44 13.17 7.74 -2.06
C PRO A 44 14.29 8.42 -1.23
N GLU A 45 14.58 9.70 -1.46
CA GLU A 45 15.59 10.45 -0.71
C GLU A 45 15.29 10.50 0.80
N GLY A 46 16.35 10.56 1.63
CA GLY A 46 16.21 10.83 3.06
C GLY A 46 15.51 9.76 3.90
N GLY A 47 15.36 8.52 3.40
CA GLY A 47 14.71 7.42 4.12
C GLY A 47 13.24 7.21 3.78
N GLY A 48 12.75 7.79 2.67
CA GLY A 48 11.37 7.64 2.22
C GLY A 48 10.90 6.18 2.09
N LEU A 49 11.79 5.26 1.71
CA LEU A 49 11.46 3.82 1.61
C LEU A 49 11.16 3.17 2.98
N LYS A 50 11.85 3.59 4.05
CA LYS A 50 11.57 3.08 5.41
C LYS A 50 10.24 3.62 5.93
N GLU A 51 9.92 4.87 5.63
CA GLU A 51 8.61 5.45 5.96
C GLU A 51 7.49 4.76 5.16
N ALA A 52 7.69 4.55 3.86
CA ALA A 52 6.76 3.81 2.99
C ALA A 52 6.51 2.40 3.54
N LEU A 53 7.56 1.67 3.91
CA LEU A 53 7.45 0.34 4.51
C LEU A 53 6.63 0.37 5.80
N SER A 54 6.83 1.35 6.68
CA SER A 54 6.08 1.51 7.93
C SER A 54 4.59 1.76 7.69
N ILE A 55 4.25 2.59 6.71
CA ILE A 55 2.86 2.88 6.32
C ILE A 55 2.19 1.59 5.81
N VAL A 56 2.85 0.86 4.90
CA VAL A 56 2.30 -0.37 4.34
C VAL A 56 2.17 -1.47 5.40
N ALA A 57 3.12 -1.58 6.33
CA ALA A 57 3.01 -2.51 7.46
C ALA A 57 1.78 -2.20 8.33
N THR A 58 1.47 -0.91 8.54
CA THR A 58 0.27 -0.48 9.28
C THR A 58 -1.01 -0.83 8.51
N LEU A 59 -1.05 -0.59 7.19
CA LEU A 59 -2.18 -0.97 6.34
C LEU A 59 -2.44 -2.48 6.39
N ARG A 60 -1.38 -3.27 6.27
CA ARG A 60 -1.42 -4.73 6.36
C ARG A 60 -2.06 -5.20 7.68
N GLN A 61 -1.64 -4.63 8.81
CA GLN A 61 -2.23 -4.97 10.12
C GLN A 61 -3.71 -4.59 10.21
N ARG A 62 -4.10 -3.41 9.71
CA ARG A 62 -5.50 -2.96 9.69
C ARG A 62 -6.38 -3.84 8.80
N MET A 63 -5.78 -4.40 7.75
CA MET A 63 -6.46 -5.27 6.79
C MET A 63 -6.58 -6.73 7.23
N GLU A 64 -5.76 -7.19 8.17
CA GLU A 64 -5.77 -8.58 8.65
C GLU A 64 -7.18 -9.13 8.97
N PRO A 65 -8.07 -8.44 9.70
CA PRO A 65 -9.42 -8.95 9.97
C PRO A 65 -10.33 -9.01 8.73
N TYR A 66 -9.96 -8.34 7.63
CA TYR A 66 -10.73 -8.27 6.40
C TYR A 66 -10.14 -9.11 5.27
N LYS A 67 -9.01 -9.79 5.49
CA LYS A 67 -8.27 -10.51 4.44
C LYS A 67 -9.12 -11.52 3.66
N ASP A 68 -10.06 -12.19 4.32
CA ASP A 68 -10.94 -13.19 3.71
C ASP A 68 -12.11 -12.54 2.94
N PHE A 69 -12.43 -11.28 3.25
CA PHE A 69 -13.48 -10.50 2.57
C PHE A 69 -12.95 -9.77 1.34
N VAL A 70 -11.68 -9.34 1.38
CA VAL A 70 -11.00 -8.64 0.28
C VAL A 70 -9.62 -9.28 -0.02
N PRO A 71 -9.59 -10.56 -0.44
CA PRO A 71 -8.35 -11.32 -0.61
C PRO A 71 -7.42 -10.68 -1.65
N THR A 72 -7.98 -10.13 -2.73
CA THR A 72 -7.21 -9.45 -3.78
C THR A 72 -6.44 -8.25 -3.24
N LEU A 73 -7.06 -7.43 -2.38
CA LEU A 73 -6.38 -6.29 -1.77
C LEU A 73 -5.34 -6.75 -0.75
N ALA A 74 -5.64 -7.79 0.03
CA ALA A 74 -4.70 -8.34 1.01
C ALA A 74 -3.41 -8.86 0.33
N GLU A 75 -3.55 -9.58 -0.78
CA GLU A 75 -2.41 -10.05 -1.58
C GLU A 75 -1.59 -8.89 -2.15
N LYS A 76 -2.24 -7.85 -2.67
CA LYS A 76 -1.57 -6.65 -3.19
C LYS A 76 -0.78 -5.92 -2.11
N ILE A 77 -1.37 -5.72 -0.92
CA ILE A 77 -0.68 -5.07 0.21
C ILE A 77 0.47 -5.91 0.75
N GLU A 78 0.35 -7.24 0.80
CA GLU A 78 1.46 -8.13 1.16
C GLU A 78 2.59 -8.06 0.12
N GLY A 79 2.25 -8.09 -1.17
CA GLY A 79 3.20 -7.94 -2.26
C GLY A 79 3.93 -6.59 -2.25
N LEU A 80 3.23 -5.52 -1.86
CA LEU A 80 3.78 -4.19 -1.67
C LEU A 80 4.76 -4.15 -0.49
N HIS A 81 4.36 -4.74 0.66
CA HIS A 81 5.18 -4.83 1.86
C HIS A 81 6.49 -5.60 1.58
N SER A 82 6.41 -6.76 0.94
CA SER A 82 7.58 -7.58 0.64
C SER A 82 8.59 -6.86 -0.26
N ARG A 83 8.11 -6.14 -1.28
CA ARG A 83 8.98 -5.40 -2.21
C ARG A 83 9.61 -4.17 -1.56
N LEU A 84 8.83 -3.42 -0.77
CA LEU A 84 9.37 -2.28 -0.03
C LEU A 84 10.42 -2.70 0.99
N LYS A 85 10.24 -3.87 1.60
CA LYS A 85 11.22 -4.44 2.52
C LYS A 85 12.54 -4.75 1.80
N ASP A 86 12.48 -5.43 0.67
CA ASP A 86 13.66 -5.75 -0.16
C ASP A 86 14.44 -4.50 -0.61
N LEU A 87 13.73 -3.40 -0.91
CA LEU A 87 14.37 -2.13 -1.30
C LEU A 87 14.87 -1.28 -0.12
N ALA A 88 14.40 -1.53 1.09
CA ALA A 88 14.75 -0.74 2.28
C ALA A 88 15.86 -1.38 3.14
N GLU A 89 16.20 -2.64 2.87
CA GLU A 89 17.35 -3.38 3.43
C GLU A 89 18.67 -3.04 2.69
#